data_AF-A0A3C1CHV9-F1
#
_entry.id   AF-A0A3C1CHV9-F1
#
_cell.length_a   1.000
_cell.length_b   1.000
_cell.length_c   1.000
_cell.angle_alpha   90.00
_cell.angle_beta   90.00
_cell.angle_gamma   90.00
#
_symmetry.space_group_name_H-M   'P 1'
#
loop_
_entity.id
_entity.type
_entity.pdbx_description
1 polymer ?
#
loop_
_entity_poly.entity_id
_entity_poly.type
_entity_poly.pdbx_seq_one_letter_code
_entity_poly.pdbx_strand_id
1 'polypeptide(L)'
;MELLARLLGNSNALPVEVLIGPAVGEDACALALPGGVLVATTDPITLTGRAAGHHAVVVNANDVAVAGVRPRWFLAAVLLPPGIAEQ
;
A
#
# COMPACT_ATOMS: atom_id res chain seq x y z
N MET A 1 16.46 6.31 -5.65
CA MET A 1 16.41 4.85 -5.51
C MET A 1 17.34 4.34 -4.42
N GLU A 2 18.58 4.82 -4.34
CA GLU A 2 19.56 4.40 -3.34
C GLU A 2 19.11 4.60 -1.88
N LEU A 3 18.44 5.73 -1.57
CA LEU A 3 17.88 5.95 -0.23
C LEU A 3 16.82 4.91 0.15
N LEU A 4 15.87 4.63 -0.75
CA LEU A 4 14.82 3.64 -0.50
C LEU A 4 15.42 2.24 -0.34
N ALA A 5 16.33 1.84 -1.23
CA ALA A 5 17.04 0.58 -1.13
C ALA A 5 17.77 0.43 0.22
N ARG A 6 18.41 1.49 0.70
CA ARG A 6 19.07 1.51 2.02
C ARG A 6 18.09 1.39 3.18
N LEU A 7 16.92 2.04 3.10
CA LEU A 7 15.89 1.94 4.14
C LEU A 7 15.27 0.54 4.20
N LEU A 8 15.04 -0.07 3.03
CA LEU A 8 14.50 -1.42 2.93
C LEU A 8 15.53 -2.49 3.29
N GLY A 9 16.82 -2.29 3.01
CA GLY A 9 17.88 -3.26 3.30
C GLY A 9 18.13 -3.55 4.78
N ASN A 10 17.50 -2.80 5.69
CA ASN A 10 17.60 -3.00 7.14
C ASN A 10 16.40 -3.74 7.74
N SER A 11 15.52 -4.34 6.93
CA SER A 11 14.38 -5.10 7.45
C SER A 11 14.78 -6.49 7.94
N ASN A 12 14.19 -6.93 9.06
CA ASN A 12 14.25 -8.31 9.51
C ASN A 12 13.70 -9.28 8.45
N ALA A 13 14.02 -10.57 8.58
CA ALA A 13 13.39 -11.61 7.77
C ALA A 13 11.86 -11.49 7.86
N LEU A 14 11.22 -11.43 6.70
CA LEU A 14 9.77 -11.36 6.62
C LEU A 14 9.17 -12.73 6.94
N PRO A 15 7.92 -12.76 7.44
CA PRO A 15 7.18 -14.00 7.61
C PRO A 15 7.08 -14.80 6.29
N VAL A 16 7.02 -16.13 6.38
CA VAL A 16 7.03 -17.03 5.21
C VAL A 16 5.80 -16.84 4.31
N GLU A 17 4.71 -16.34 4.87
CA GLU A 17 3.50 -15.99 4.14
C GLU A 17 3.67 -14.77 3.23
N VAL A 18 4.74 -13.98 3.37
CA VAL A 18 5.02 -12.84 2.49
C VAL A 18 5.67 -13.34 1.20
N LEU A 19 4.88 -13.38 0.12
CA LEU A 19 5.33 -13.78 -1.22
C LEU A 19 6.04 -12.65 -1.95
N ILE A 20 5.55 -11.41 -1.79
CA ILE A 20 6.16 -10.20 -2.30
C ILE A 20 6.28 -9.21 -1.15
N GLY A 21 7.51 -8.99 -0.71
CA GLY A 21 7.86 -8.02 0.33
C GLY A 21 8.18 -6.64 -0.24
N PRO A 22 8.57 -5.67 0.61
CA PRO A 22 8.94 -4.35 0.16
C PRO A 22 10.23 -4.40 -0.66
N ALA A 23 10.19 -3.84 -1.87
CA ALA A 23 11.34 -3.69 -2.73
C ALA A 23 11.24 -2.41 -3.55
N VAL A 24 12.35 -2.02 -4.16
CA VAL A 24 12.39 -0.89 -5.08
C VAL A 24 11.56 -1.21 -6.31
N GLY A 25 10.54 -0.39 -6.56
CA GLY A 25 9.64 -0.53 -7.72
C GLY A 25 8.39 -1.36 -7.46
N GLU A 26 8.23 -1.92 -6.25
CA GLU A 26 7.02 -2.68 -5.92
C GLU A 26 5.95 -1.79 -5.29
N ASP A 27 4.78 -1.78 -5.92
CA ASP A 27 3.64 -0.93 -5.54
C ASP A 27 2.60 -1.68 -4.67
N ALA A 28 2.78 -3.00 -4.47
CA ALA A 28 1.89 -3.83 -3.65
C ALA A 28 2.64 -5.00 -2.99
N CYS A 29 2.11 -5.45 -1.87
CA CYS A 29 2.52 -6.68 -1.19
C CYS A 29 1.61 -7.85 -1.59
N ALA A 30 2.15 -9.07 -1.62
CA ALA A 30 1.40 -10.29 -1.81
C ALA A 30 1.59 -11.25 -0.64
N LEU A 31 0.49 -11.75 -0.09
CA LEU A 31 0.45 -12.62 1.09
C LEU A 31 -0.24 -13.94 0.77
N ALA A 32 0.40 -15.05 1.09
CA ALA A 32 -0.20 -16.38 1.05
C ALA A 32 -1.18 -16.56 2.22
N LEU A 33 -2.43 -16.87 1.89
CA LEU A 33 -3.48 -17.23 2.83
C LEU A 33 -4.01 -18.64 2.52
N PRO A 34 -4.68 -19.34 3.45
CA PRO A 34 -5.21 -20.67 3.19
C PRO A 34 -6.15 -20.76 1.97
N GLY A 35 -6.83 -19.67 1.62
CA GLY A 35 -7.77 -19.61 0.50
C GLY A 35 -7.22 -18.99 -0.80
N GLY A 36 -5.93 -18.65 -0.86
CA GLY A 36 -5.33 -18.00 -2.04
C GLY A 36 -4.32 -16.92 -1.67
N VAL A 37 -4.11 -15.97 -2.59
CA VAL A 37 -3.19 -14.84 -2.39
C VAL A 37 -3.97 -13.55 -2.17
N LEU A 38 -3.65 -12.83 -1.11
CA LEU A 38 -4.12 -11.46 -0.89
C LEU A 38 -3.06 -10.50 -1.41
N VAL A 39 -3.45 -9.65 -2.37
CA VAL A 39 -2.65 -8.50 -2.80
C VAL A 39 -3.18 -7.27 -2.09
N ALA A 40 -2.29 -6.54 -1.42
CA ALA A 40 -2.64 -5.36 -0.64
C ALA A 40 -1.63 -4.24 -0.88
N THR A 41 -2.14 -3.02 -0.91
CA THR A 41 -1.35 -1.80 -0.95
C THR A 41 -1.95 -0.76 -0.03
N THR A 42 -1.16 0.25 0.30
CA THR A 42 -1.61 1.44 1.02
C THR A 42 -0.78 2.63 0.56
N ASP A 43 -1.45 3.63 0.00
CA ASP A 43 -0.85 4.90 -0.37
C ASP A 43 -1.68 6.05 0.24
N PRO A 44 -1.17 6.72 1.30
CA PRO A 44 -1.81 7.92 1.82
C PRO A 44 -1.64 9.05 0.81
N ILE A 45 -2.73 9.40 0.14
CA ILE A 45 -2.75 10.50 -0.82
C ILE A 45 -2.43 11.82 -0.13
N THR A 46 -1.27 12.38 -0.46
CA THR A 46 -0.79 13.68 0.05
C THR A 46 -0.84 14.75 -1.03
N LEU A 47 -0.82 16.03 -0.61
CA LEU A 47 -0.66 17.21 -1.50
C LEU A 47 -1.72 17.39 -2.61
N THR A 48 -2.94 16.85 -2.44
CA THR A 48 -4.03 17.11 -3.39
C THR A 48 -4.89 18.28 -2.94
N GLY A 49 -5.10 19.26 -3.82
CA GLY A 49 -5.95 20.42 -3.53
C GLY A 49 -7.45 20.16 -3.76
N ARG A 50 -7.80 19.10 -4.51
CA ARG A 50 -9.18 18.69 -4.83
C ARG A 50 -9.26 17.17 -5.00
N ALA A 51 -10.45 16.61 -4.75
CA ALA A 51 -10.78 15.21 -5.03
C ALA A 51 -9.91 14.15 -4.31
N ALA A 52 -9.34 14.47 -3.14
CA ALA A 52 -8.50 13.57 -2.36
C ALA A 52 -9.13 12.18 -2.16
N GLY A 53 -10.43 12.12 -1.83
CA GLY A 53 -11.14 10.84 -1.66
C GLY A 53 -11.26 10.01 -2.93
N HIS A 54 -11.41 10.64 -4.10
CA HIS A 54 -11.43 9.92 -5.39
C HIS A 54 -10.04 9.34 -5.70
N HIS A 55 -8.99 10.16 -5.55
CA HIS A 55 -7.62 9.71 -5.75
C HIS A 55 -7.22 8.60 -4.78
N ALA A 56 -7.66 8.69 -3.52
CA ALA A 56 -7.39 7.65 -2.52
C ALA A 56 -7.88 6.27 -2.98
N VAL A 57 -9.06 6.21 -3.59
CA VAL A 57 -9.61 4.95 -4.12
C VAL A 57 -8.91 4.55 -5.42
N VAL A 58 -8.78 5.46 -6.39
CA VAL A 58 -8.31 5.09 -7.74
C VAL A 58 -6.83 4.72 -7.76
N VAL A 59 -5.98 5.42 -7.02
CA VAL A 59 -4.53 5.14 -6.96
C VAL A 59 -4.29 3.79 -6.30
N ASN A 60 -4.83 3.57 -5.10
CA ASN A 60 -4.69 2.27 -4.42
C ASN A 60 -5.30 1.11 -5.24
N ALA A 61 -6.41 1.35 -5.96
CA ALA A 61 -6.98 0.34 -6.84
C ALA A 61 -6.09 0.04 -8.06
N ASN A 62 -5.40 1.05 -8.59
CA ASN A 62 -4.45 0.88 -9.69
C ASN A 62 -3.27 0.00 -9.27
N ASP A 63 -2.70 0.22 -8.09
CA ASP A 63 -1.53 -0.54 -7.61
C ASP A 63 -1.85 -2.03 -7.44
N VAL A 64 -3.07 -2.36 -7.01
CA VAL A 64 -3.56 -3.76 -7.01
C VAL A 64 -3.80 -4.28 -8.44
N ALA A 65 -4.36 -3.46 -9.32
CA ALA A 65 -4.68 -3.85 -10.69
C ALA A 65 -3.43 -4.15 -11.53
N VAL A 66 -2.34 -3.38 -11.38
CA VAL A 66 -1.07 -3.62 -12.10
C VAL A 66 -0.37 -4.90 -11.64
N ALA A 67 -0.66 -5.38 -10.42
CA ALA A 67 -0.27 -6.71 -9.94
C ALA A 67 -1.10 -7.86 -10.56
N GLY A 68 -2.03 -7.56 -11.48
CA GLY A 68 -2.85 -8.55 -12.20
C GLY A 68 -4.07 -9.04 -11.43
N VAL A 69 -4.45 -8.37 -10.33
CA VAL A 69 -5.57 -8.77 -9.47
C VAL A 69 -6.70 -7.75 -9.54
N ARG A 70 -7.95 -8.22 -9.57
CA ARG A 70 -9.11 -7.32 -9.52
C ARG A 70 -9.27 -6.73 -8.10
N PRO A 71 -9.25 -5.40 -7.91
CA PRO A 71 -9.51 -4.78 -6.61
C PRO A 71 -10.91 -5.15 -6.08
N ARG A 72 -11.00 -5.50 -4.80
CA ARG A 72 -12.28 -5.89 -4.15
C ARG A 72 -12.63 -5.08 -2.91
N TRP A 73 -11.64 -4.59 -2.19
CA TRP A 73 -11.78 -3.88 -0.93
C TRP A 73 -10.85 -2.67 -0.91
N PHE A 74 -11.09 -1.76 0.03
CA PHE A 74 -10.29 -0.57 0.22
C PHE A 74 -10.08 -0.32 1.72
N LEU A 75 -8.83 -0.14 2.12
CA LEU A 75 -8.44 0.27 3.46
C LEU A 75 -7.91 1.70 3.38
N ALA A 76 -8.56 2.64 4.08
CA ALA A 76 -8.16 4.04 4.03
C ALA A 76 -7.03 4.33 5.03
N ALA A 77 -5.98 5.00 4.56
CA ALA A 77 -4.97 5.64 5.40
C ALA A 77 -5.14 7.16 5.31
N VAL A 78 -5.45 7.81 6.44
CA VAL A 78 -5.68 9.26 6.52
C VAL A 78 -4.65 9.88 7.46
N LEU A 79 -3.91 10.87 6.95
CA LEU A 79 -2.95 11.64 7.74
C LEU A 79 -3.57 12.99 8.08
N LEU A 80 -3.84 13.22 9.37
CA LEU A 80 -4.42 14.47 9.88
C LEU A 80 -3.36 15.27 10.66
N PRO A 81 -3.42 16.61 10.63
CA PRO A 81 -2.59 17.42 11.49
C PRO A 81 -2.96 17.20 12.97
N PRO A 82 -2.03 17.45 13.90
CA PRO A 82 -2.32 17.34 15.33
C PRO A 82 -3.51 18.22 15.73
N GLY A 83 -4.35 17.71 16.62
CA GLY A 83 -5.53 18.42 17.13
C GLY A 83 -6.83 18.18 16.36
N ILE A 84 -6.81 17.41 15.28
CA ILE A 84 -8.03 16.90 14.63
C ILE A 84 -8.37 15.52 15.21
N ALA A 85 -9.62 15.33 15.61
CA ALA A 85 -10.14 14.06 16.12
C ALA A 85 -11.30 13.57 15.25
N GLU A 86 -11.54 12.26 15.29
CA GLU A 86 -12.77 11.66 14.80
C GLU A 86 -13.96 12.22 15.62
N GLN A 87 -15.05 12.60 14.95
CA GLN A 87 -16.28 13.05 15.60
C GLN A 87 -17.21 11.89 15.91
#